data_AF-A0A822EW18-F1
#
_entry.id   AF-A0A822EW18-F1
#
_cell.length_a   1.000
_cell.length_b   1.000
_cell.length_c   1.000
_cell.angle_alpha   90.00
_cell.angle_beta   90.00
_cell.angle_gamma   90.00
#
_symmetry.space_group_name_H-M   'P 1'
#
loop_
_entity.id
_entity.type
_entity.pdbx_description
1 polymer ?
#
loop_
_entity_poly.entity_id
_entity_poly.type
_entity_poly.pdbx_seq_one_letter_code
_entity_poly.pdbx_strand_id
1 'polypeptide(L)' 'MKEWKIYFEDLLNVKSNTSQDTQAIPPAPEDLPINQGPITIEEVEQAVKQLKNGKSPGLDYAITPEVL' A
#
# COMPACT_ATOMS: atom_id res chain seq x y z
N MET A 1 9.78 -10.34 23.40
CA MET A 1 8.47 -9.90 22.86
C MET A 1 8.03 -8.50 23.32
N LYS A 2 8.95 -7.64 23.82
CA LYS A 2 8.66 -6.24 24.18
C LYS A 2 9.49 -5.24 23.38
N GLU A 3 10.62 -5.68 22.82
CA GLU A 3 11.53 -4.85 22.02
C GLU A 3 10.87 -4.34 20.74
N TRP A 4 10.14 -5.22 20.03
CA TRP A 4 9.39 -4.84 18.83
C TRP A 4 8.35 -3.77 19.15
N LYS A 5 7.61 -3.94 20.25
CA LYS A 5 6.60 -2.97 20.66
C LYS A 5 7.24 -1.60 20.91
N ILE A 6 8.33 -1.54 21.69
CA ILE A 6 9.00 -0.27 22.02
C ILE A 6 9.57 0.40 20.77
N TYR A 7 10.22 -0.38 19.89
CA TYR A 7 10.80 0.13 18.65
C TYR A 7 9.74 0.76 17.73
N PHE A 8 8.63 0.07 17.50
CA PHE A 8 7.55 0.58 16.65
C PHE A 8 6.73 1.68 17.33
N GLU A 9 6.61 1.65 18.66
CA GLU A 9 5.90 2.68 19.41
C GLU A 9 6.65 4.02 19.32
N ASP A 10 7.97 4.03 19.43
CA ASP A 10 8.78 5.25 19.25
C ASP A 10 8.81 5.72 17.79
N LEU A 11 8.89 4.79 16.84
CA LEU A 11 8.94 5.09 15.40
C LEU A 11 7.60 5.63 14.86
N LEU A 12 6.48 5.01 15.24
CA LEU A 12 5.16 5.30 14.67
C LEU A 12 4.38 6.34 15.47
N ASN A 13 4.60 6.44 16.78
CA ASN A 13 3.94 7.46 17.59
C ASN A 13 4.75 8.75 17.59
N VAL A 14 5.11 9.23 16.40
CA VAL A 14 5.59 10.60 16.20
C VAL A 14 4.59 11.52 16.88
N LYS A 15 5.05 12.17 17.96
CA LYS A 15 4.20 13.03 18.77
C LYS A 15 3.66 14.15 17.88
N SER A 16 2.38 14.44 18.05
CA SER A 16 1.58 15.42 17.31
C SER A 16 2.11 16.87 17.37
N ASN A 17 3.25 17.08 18.05
CA ASN A 17 3.94 18.35 18.22
C ASN A 17 5.25 18.45 17.41
N THR A 18 5.66 17.37 16.73
CA THR A 18 6.64 17.53 15.66
C THR A 18 5.91 18.32 14.60
N SER A 19 6.42 19.48 14.25
CA SER A 19 6.01 20.24 13.08
C SER A 19 6.27 19.39 11.83
N GLN A 20 5.48 18.33 11.64
CA GLN A 20 4.93 18.07 10.33
C GLN A 20 4.17 19.35 10.06
N ASP A 21 4.85 20.26 9.35
CA ASP A 21 4.17 21.10 8.40
C ASP A 21 3.20 20.15 7.73
N THR A 22 1.93 20.18 8.16
CA THR A 22 0.88 19.37 7.57
C THR A 22 0.74 20.01 6.21
N GLN A 23 1.63 19.62 5.30
CA GLN A 23 1.63 20.04 3.93
C GLN A 23 0.31 19.49 3.44
N ALA A 24 -0.70 20.37 3.47
CA ALA A 24 -2.06 20.01 3.19
C ALA A 24 -2.00 19.45 1.78
N ILE A 25 -2.22 18.13 1.66
CA ILE A 25 -2.16 17.47 0.37
C ILE A 25 -3.23 18.18 -0.45
N PRO A 26 -2.86 18.86 -1.55
CA PRO A 26 -3.85 19.55 -2.34
C PRO A 26 -4.88 18.52 -2.80
N PRO A 27 -6.17 18.86 -2.77
CA PRO A 27 -7.19 17.94 -3.25
C PRO A 27 -6.86 17.52 -4.68
N ALA A 28 -7.28 16.31 -5.04
CA ALA A 28 -7.18 15.87 -6.43
C ALA A 28 -7.85 16.93 -7.33
N PRO A 29 -7.27 17.28 -8.49
CA PRO A 29 -7.87 18.24 -9.41
C PRO A 29 -9.26 17.83 -9.88
N GLU A 30 -9.55 16.53 -9.89
CA GLU A 30 -10.82 15.95 -10.32
C GLU A 30 -11.13 14.72 -9.47
N ASP A 31 -12.37 14.62 -8.99
CA ASP A 31 -12.89 13.41 -8.39
C ASP A 31 -13.23 12.40 -9.49
N LEU A 32 -12.54 11.26 -9.48
CA LEU A 32 -12.85 10.19 -10.40
C LEU A 32 -14.22 9.58 -10.05
N PRO A 33 -15.07 9.27 -11.05
CA PRO A 33 -16.34 8.61 -10.79
C PRO A 33 -16.08 7.20 -10.21
N ILE A 34 -16.40 7.01 -8.94
CA ILE A 34 -16.36 5.70 -8.28
C ILE A 34 -17.74 5.08 -8.43
N ASN A 35 -17.80 3.88 -9.03
CA ASN A 35 -19.03 3.11 -9.08
C ASN A 35 -19.40 2.64 -7.65
N GLN A 36 -20.48 3.19 -7.08
CA GLN A 36 -21.02 2.78 -5.77
C GLN A 36 -22.10 1.69 -5.89
N GLY A 37 -22.38 1.22 -7.11
CA GLY A 37 -23.34 0.15 -7.37
C GLY A 37 -22.85 -1.22 -6.89
N PRO A 38 -23.71 -2.25 -6.99
CA PRO A 38 -23.30 -3.62 -6.70
C PRO A 38 -22.20 -4.07 -7.66
N ILE A 39 -21.20 -4.75 -7.11
CA ILE A 39 -20.09 -5.31 -7.90
C ILE A 39 -20.64 -6.41 -8.82
N THR A 40 -20.31 -6.31 -10.10
CA THR A 40 -20.66 -7.31 -11.11
C THR A 40 -19.55 -8.35 -11.28
N ILE A 41 -19.91 -9.53 -11.79
CA ILE A 41 -18.93 -10.60 -12.06
C ILE A 41 -17.91 -10.14 -13.11
N GLU A 42 -18.36 -9.40 -14.13
CA GLU A 42 -17.50 -8.89 -15.19
C GLU A 42 -16.45 -7.90 -14.67
N GLU A 43 -16.82 -6.99 -13.77
CA GLU A 43 -15.87 -6.08 -13.10
C GLU A 43 -14.80 -6.87 -12.34
N VAL A 44 -15.19 -7.94 -11.63
CA VAL A 44 -14.24 -8.80 -10.91
C VAL A 44 -13.28 -9.52 -11.87
N GLU A 45 -13.79 -10.10 -12.95
CA GLU A 45 -12.96 -10.78 -13.95
C GLU A 45 -11.97 -9.83 -14.62
N GLN A 46 -12.42 -8.62 -14.96
CA GLN A 46 -11.56 -7.58 -15.52
C GLN A 46 -10.49 -7.13 -14.53
N ALA A 47 -10.84 -6.91 -13.26
CA ALA A 47 -9.89 -6.54 -12.21
C ALA A 47 -8.82 -7.63 -12.02
N VAL A 48 -9.22 -8.91 -11.97
CA VAL A 48 -8.28 -10.04 -11.89
C VAL A 48 -7.33 -10.07 -13.09
N LYS A 49 -7.85 -9.86 -14.30
CA LYS A 49 -7.02 -9.80 -15.52
C LYS A 49 -6.01 -8.66 -15.46
N GLN A 50 -6.42 -7.47 -15.02
CA GLN A 50 -5.52 -6.32 -14.85
C GLN A 50 -4.43 -6.59 -13.83
N LEU A 51 -4.78 -7.13 -12.66
CA LEU A 51 -3.82 -7.49 -11.60
C LEU A 51 -2.80 -8.54 -12.06
N LYS A 52 -3.23 -9.49 -12.90
CA LYS A 52 -2.33 -10.49 -13.49
C LYS A 52 -1.42 -9.91 -14.57
N ASN A 53 -1.91 -8.95 -15.35
CA ASN A 53 -1.14 -8.29 -16.42
C ASN A 53 -0.14 -7.25 -15.89
N GLY A 54 -0.40 -6.66 -14.72
CA GLY A 54 0.47 -5.68 -14.07
C GLY A 54 1.52 -6.29 -13.15
N LYS A 55 1.68 -7.62 -13.11
CA LYS A 55 2.78 -8.25 -12.38
C LYS A 55 4.09 -7.82 -13.03
N SER A 56 4.90 -7.06 -12.31
CA SER A 56 6.31 -6.94 -12.64
C SER A 56 6.88 -8.36 -12.71
N PRO A 57 7.66 -8.73 -13.75
CA PRO A 57 8.49 -9.91 -13.73
C PRO A 57 9.60 -9.66 -12.70
N GLY A 58 9.23 -9.69 -11.42
CA GLY A 58 10.20 -9.83 -10.36
C GLY A 58 10.90 -11.14 -10.62
N LEU A 59 12.20 -11.08 -10.88
CA LEU A 59 13.01 -12.26 -10.66
C LEU A 59 12.81 -12.60 -9.19
N ASP A 60 12.11 -13.70 -8.92
CA ASP A 60 12.28 -14.42 -7.67
C ASP A 60 13.73 -14.95 -7.69
N TYR A 61 14.71 -14.05 -7.54
CA TYR A 61 16.08 -14.45 -7.34
C TYR A 61 16.07 -15.13 -5.99
N ALA A 62 16.01 -16.45 -6.03
CA ALA A 62 16.05 -17.33 -4.90
C ALA A 62 17.43 -17.19 -4.25
N ILE A 63 17.63 -16.12 -3.49
CA ILE A 63 18.58 -16.15 -2.38
C ILE A 63 17.88 -16.99 -1.32
N THR A 64 17.95 -18.30 -1.50
CA THR A 64 17.72 -19.19 -0.38
C THR A 64 18.86 -18.96 0.62
N PRO A 65 18.60 -19.05 1.93
CA PRO A 65 19.65 -18.89 2.94
C PRO A 65 20.80 -19.89 2.78
N GLU A 66 20.60 -20.96 1.99
CA GLU A 66 21.59 -21.95 1.59
C GLU A 66 22.71 -21.40 0.68
N VAL A 67 22.54 -20.21 0.09
CA VAL A 67 23.49 -19.59 -0.87
C VAL A 67 24.43 -18.57 -0.21
N LEU A 68 24.24 -18.27 1.07
CA LEU A 68 25.08 -17.35 1.87
C LEU A 68 26.15 -18.08 2.68
#